data_AF-A0A935U3E2-F1
#
_entry.id   AF-A0A935U3E2-F1
#
_cell.length_a   1.000
_cell.length_b   1.000
_cell.length_c   1.000
_cell.angle_alpha   90.00
_cell.angle_beta   90.00
_cell.angle_gamma   90.00
#
_symmetry.space_group_name_H-M   'P 1'
#
loop_
_entity.id
_entity.type
_entity.pdbx_description
1 polymer ?
#
loop_
_entity_poly.entity_id
_entity_poly.type
_entity_poly.pdbx_seq_one_letter_code
_entity_poly.pdbx_strand_id
1 'polypeptide(L)'
;MKNRWPTFVVLIAGAALMGSFYSALGKGAVERDFADLPVLNGGRIKPLDSVARNSLLVFSGKQSLRMNDRPLSAATWLLDMTFKPGLADTYPVFEIDDPEVLGALNIQAGGRRRFSFEEIRPKISAIQTQATHAFEVRPEIRTRYQANIARLWDRLVLYWKLQNTLEVSGTGNALAEAAAYEEALAAAAAPAPKNRKKAKDAPDPARVLAAYGQRHAELDSSAEYMPIPLLPAADDNWTTLGRAYVNRAREAAFHPAVPAFARLGDAHRAADAEEFASSLQEYKAWLKAQVPGAVGKARRESVLNRFKPFYVSLQLYVVVFLLLFVSFLRWTDGLRRTAYGLLALAFVVHTGGLFVRIVLEGRPPVTNLYSSAVFVGWCAALLGLVIERMYKNGLAGLGAAIVGFVTQIIAHHLAQQGDTMEMMRAVLDSNFWLATHVITITVGYASTFLSGALGVVYILRGMFSKKFPEESAKALGGMVYGIVCFSAFFSFIGTVLGGIWADQSWGRFWGWDPKENGALMIVLWSALLLHARWGSLVSRRGFMVLAVFGNVITALSWFGVNMLGIGLHSYGFMDKAFPWLAAFVASQAIVMLFGMLPARFWASYR
;
A
#
# COMPACT_ATOMS: atom_id res chain seq x y z
N MET A 1 44.79 -16.68 6.96
CA MET A 1 43.54 -16.17 7.59
C MET A 1 42.38 -16.37 6.62
N LYS A 2 41.42 -17.26 6.91
CA LYS A 2 40.23 -17.46 6.06
C LYS A 2 39.51 -16.12 5.89
N ASN A 3 39.12 -15.75 4.67
CA ASN A 3 38.37 -14.53 4.33
C ASN A 3 37.09 -14.41 5.19
N ARG A 4 37.19 -13.77 6.37
CA ARG A 4 36.08 -13.54 7.32
C ARG A 4 35.31 -12.26 7.00
N TRP A 5 35.79 -11.45 6.07
CA TRP A 5 35.14 -10.20 5.69
C TRP A 5 33.70 -10.35 5.16
N PRO A 6 33.29 -11.43 4.44
CA PRO A 6 31.90 -11.58 4.03
C PRO A 6 30.93 -11.65 5.22
N THR A 7 31.30 -12.41 6.25
CA THR A 7 30.51 -12.51 7.49
C THR A 7 30.47 -11.16 8.22
N PHE A 8 31.60 -10.45 8.27
CA PHE A 8 31.67 -9.13 8.90
C PHE A 8 30.75 -8.10 8.22
N VAL A 9 30.72 -8.05 6.88
CA VAL A 9 29.81 -7.16 6.12
C VAL A 9 28.34 -7.49 6.41
N VAL A 10 27.98 -8.77 6.44
CA VAL A 10 26.60 -9.20 6.74
C VAL A 10 26.21 -8.86 8.17
N LEU A 11 27.14 -9.01 9.13
CA LEU A 11 26.90 -8.63 10.53
C LEU A 11 26.72 -7.11 10.71
N ILE A 12 27.53 -6.29 10.02
CA ILE A 12 27.36 -4.83 10.03
C ILE A 12 26.00 -4.45 9.44
N ALA A 13 25.64 -5.03 8.29
CA ALA A 13 24.34 -4.78 7.68
C ALA A 13 23.20 -5.17 8.65
N GLY A 14 23.30 -6.35 9.28
CA GLY A 14 22.36 -6.80 10.31
C GLY A 14 22.27 -5.84 11.50
N ALA A 15 23.40 -5.36 12.01
CA ALA A 15 23.44 -4.41 13.12
C ALA A 15 22.82 -3.05 12.75
N ALA A 16 23.09 -2.53 11.55
CA ALA A 16 22.48 -1.31 11.05
C ALA A 16 20.95 -1.44 10.92
N LEU A 17 20.47 -2.59 10.44
CA LEU A 17 19.03 -2.88 10.37
C LEU A 17 18.39 -3.00 11.74
N MET A 18 19.06 -3.64 12.69
CA MET A 18 18.59 -3.69 14.09
C MET A 18 18.50 -2.29 14.68
N GLY A 19 19.48 -1.41 14.44
CA GLY A 19 19.42 -0.01 14.86
C GLY A 19 18.23 0.74 14.26
N SER A 20 17.97 0.56 12.96
CA SER A 20 16.79 1.12 12.28
C SER A 20 15.48 0.59 12.87
N PHE A 21 15.41 -0.72 13.17
CA PHE A 21 14.24 -1.34 13.79
C PHE A 21 14.00 -0.83 15.22
N TYR A 22 15.04 -0.71 16.04
CA TYR A 22 14.93 -0.11 17.38
C TYR A 22 14.48 1.35 17.33
N SER A 23 14.96 2.13 16.36
CA SER A 23 14.48 3.49 16.12
C SER A 23 12.98 3.52 15.77
N ALA A 24 12.50 2.56 14.96
CA ALA A 24 11.08 2.43 14.64
C ALA A 24 10.20 2.07 15.85
N LEU A 25 10.75 1.33 16.82
CA LEU A 25 10.08 0.97 18.09
C LEU A 25 10.05 2.09 19.13
N GLY A 26 10.97 3.06 19.03
CA GLY A 26 11.17 4.11 20.01
C GLY A 26 9.97 5.05 20.18
N LYS A 27 9.88 5.69 21.35
CA LYS A 27 8.93 6.79 21.59
C LYS A 27 9.25 7.96 20.66
N GLY A 28 8.21 8.59 20.14
CA GLY A 28 8.33 9.67 19.17
C GLY A 28 8.17 11.04 19.80
N ALA A 29 8.26 12.07 18.94
CA ALA A 29 7.70 13.38 19.26
C ALA A 29 6.18 13.26 19.48
N VAL A 30 5.58 14.25 20.14
CA VAL A 30 4.16 14.28 20.51
C VAL A 30 3.23 14.00 19.32
N GLU A 31 3.57 14.50 18.13
CA GLU A 31 2.82 14.28 16.88
C GLU A 31 2.87 12.81 16.44
N ARG A 32 3.97 12.09 16.71
CA ARG A 32 4.05 10.65 16.44
C ARG A 32 3.17 9.87 17.40
N ASP A 33 3.12 10.30 18.66
CA ASP A 33 2.29 9.66 19.67
C ASP A 33 0.79 9.83 19.38
N PHE A 34 0.41 10.96 18.76
CA PHE A 34 -0.94 11.21 18.24
C PHE A 34 -1.21 10.32 17.01
N ALA A 35 -0.25 10.24 16.09
CA ALA A 35 -0.37 9.41 14.89
C ALA A 35 -0.54 7.91 15.19
N ASP A 36 -0.11 7.45 16.37
CA ASP A 36 -0.25 6.06 16.81
C ASP A 36 -1.65 5.74 17.38
N LEU A 37 -2.55 6.73 17.52
CA LEU A 37 -3.91 6.48 18.00
C LEU A 37 -4.66 5.53 17.05
N PRO A 38 -5.27 4.45 17.57
CA PRO A 38 -6.11 3.55 16.78
C PRO A 38 -7.41 4.22 16.35
N VAL A 39 -7.81 3.99 15.11
CA VAL A 39 -9.12 4.38 14.57
C VAL A 39 -9.68 3.28 13.66
N LEU A 40 -11.00 3.19 13.56
CA LEU A 40 -11.67 2.34 12.58
C LEU A 40 -11.90 3.15 11.29
N ASN A 41 -11.29 2.72 10.19
CA ASN A 41 -11.45 3.33 8.87
C ASN A 41 -11.48 2.24 7.79
N GLY A 42 -12.46 2.31 6.88
CA GLY A 42 -12.62 1.32 5.82
C GLY A 42 -12.81 -0.11 6.34
N GLY A 43 -13.49 -0.27 7.48
CA GLY A 43 -13.78 -1.59 8.09
C GLY A 43 -12.61 -2.24 8.85
N ARG A 44 -11.49 -1.54 9.06
CA ARG A 44 -10.32 -2.07 9.78
C ARG A 44 -9.75 -1.06 10.77
N ILE A 45 -9.33 -1.55 11.94
CA ILE A 45 -8.52 -0.77 12.88
C ILE A 45 -7.12 -0.54 12.32
N LYS A 46 -6.73 0.74 12.25
CA LYS A 46 -5.43 1.21 11.76
C LYS A 46 -5.01 2.47 12.56
N PRO A 47 -3.71 2.83 12.60
CA PRO A 47 -3.28 4.05 13.25
C PRO A 47 -3.70 5.29 12.43
N LEU A 48 -3.86 6.43 13.10
CA LEU A 48 -4.07 7.73 12.43
C LEU A 48 -2.96 8.06 11.41
N ASP A 49 -1.72 7.60 11.63
CA ASP A 49 -0.61 7.72 10.67
C ASP A 49 -0.98 7.12 9.30
N SER A 50 -1.62 5.94 9.28
CA SER A 50 -2.05 5.29 8.04
C SER A 50 -3.15 6.09 7.35
N VAL A 51 -4.15 6.56 8.10
CA VAL A 51 -5.21 7.43 7.55
C VAL A 51 -4.58 8.70 6.95
N ALA A 52 -3.74 9.39 7.71
CA ALA A 52 -3.09 10.62 7.29
C ALA A 52 -2.26 10.44 6.02
N ARG A 53 -1.42 9.39 5.95
CA ARG A 53 -0.58 9.11 4.77
C ARG A 53 -1.41 8.78 3.54
N ASN A 54 -2.44 7.94 3.70
CA ASN A 54 -3.27 7.51 2.59
C ASN A 54 -4.13 8.66 2.06
N SER A 55 -4.74 9.45 2.95
CA SER A 55 -5.47 10.66 2.56
C SER A 55 -4.56 11.67 1.85
N LEU A 56 -3.39 11.98 2.42
CA LEU A 56 -2.46 12.94 1.81
C LEU A 56 -1.95 12.47 0.43
N LEU A 57 -1.78 11.16 0.25
CA LEU A 57 -1.43 10.55 -1.02
C LEU A 57 -2.54 10.74 -2.06
N VAL A 58 -3.81 10.57 -1.67
CA VAL A 58 -4.98 10.82 -2.53
C VAL A 58 -5.02 12.28 -3.00
N PHE A 59 -4.69 13.24 -2.13
CA PHE A 59 -4.66 14.67 -2.47
C PHE A 59 -3.47 15.06 -3.35
N SER A 60 -2.27 14.71 -2.91
CA SER A 60 -1.02 15.36 -3.33
C SER A 60 -0.08 14.48 -4.14
N GLY A 61 -0.42 13.19 -4.30
CA GLY A 61 0.46 12.16 -4.86
C GLY A 61 1.66 11.83 -3.97
N LYS A 62 1.69 12.34 -2.73
CA LYS A 62 2.79 12.17 -1.77
C LYS A 62 2.26 11.86 -0.37
N GLN A 63 3.07 11.20 0.45
CA GLN A 63 2.76 10.92 1.86
C GLN A 63 3.42 11.94 2.84
N SER A 64 3.95 13.04 2.31
CA SER A 64 4.54 14.15 3.09
C SER A 64 4.62 15.41 2.23
N LEU A 65 4.52 16.58 2.86
CA LEU A 65 4.62 17.88 2.20
C LEU A 65 5.94 18.58 2.54
N ARG A 66 6.26 19.64 1.80
CA ARG A 66 7.30 20.60 2.17
C ARG A 66 6.66 21.98 2.22
N MET A 67 6.79 22.65 3.36
CA MET A 67 6.29 24.00 3.62
C MET A 67 7.48 24.86 4.05
N ASN A 68 7.76 25.96 3.33
CA ASN A 68 8.89 26.86 3.62
C ASN A 68 10.22 26.10 3.85
N ASP A 69 10.54 25.22 2.91
CA ASP A 69 11.68 24.29 2.94
C ASP A 69 11.72 23.25 4.07
N ARG A 70 10.78 23.28 5.02
CA ARG A 70 10.67 22.30 6.10
C ARG A 70 9.76 21.13 5.71
N PRO A 71 10.11 19.88 6.04
CA PRO A 71 9.24 18.75 5.83
C PRO A 71 8.04 18.80 6.79
N LEU A 72 6.83 18.67 6.26
CA LEU A 72 5.60 18.51 7.03
C LEU A 72 5.14 17.05 6.92
N SER A 73 5.02 16.39 8.07
CA SER A 73 4.58 15.00 8.13
C SER A 73 3.08 14.89 7.82
N ALA A 74 2.63 13.74 7.32
CA ALA A 74 1.21 13.50 7.11
C ALA A 74 0.40 13.64 8.41
N ALA A 75 0.93 13.16 9.54
CA ALA A 75 0.26 13.27 10.84
C ALA A 75 0.08 14.74 11.27
N THR A 76 1.12 15.56 11.09
CA THR A 76 1.02 17.01 11.37
C THR A 76 0.03 17.69 10.44
N TRP A 77 0.04 17.34 9.15
CA TRP A 77 -0.95 17.82 8.19
C TRP A 77 -2.38 17.48 8.61
N LEU A 78 -2.64 16.24 9.06
CA LEU A 78 -3.97 15.84 9.53
C LEU A 78 -4.36 16.58 10.81
N LEU A 79 -3.43 16.75 11.75
CA LEU A 79 -3.63 17.56 12.97
C LEU A 79 -4.04 18.99 12.62
N ASP A 80 -3.31 19.64 11.72
CA ASP A 80 -3.62 20.99 11.28
C ASP A 80 -4.96 21.05 10.54
N MET A 81 -5.27 20.07 9.69
CA MET A 81 -6.58 19.99 9.02
C MET A 81 -7.74 19.94 10.01
N THR A 82 -7.59 19.19 11.08
CA THR A 82 -8.65 19.02 12.07
C THR A 82 -8.77 20.23 13.00
N PHE A 83 -7.66 20.68 13.60
CA PHE A 83 -7.71 21.63 14.71
C PHE A 83 -7.35 23.06 14.30
N LYS A 84 -6.70 23.26 13.15
CA LYS A 84 -6.35 24.56 12.56
C LYS A 84 -6.79 24.64 11.08
N PRO A 85 -8.08 24.42 10.77
CA PRO A 85 -8.54 24.29 9.38
C PRO A 85 -8.16 25.50 8.53
N GLY A 86 -8.25 26.72 9.06
CA GLY A 86 -7.83 27.93 8.33
C GLY A 86 -6.34 27.95 7.92
N LEU A 87 -5.45 27.36 8.72
CA LEU A 87 -4.05 27.18 8.34
C LEU A 87 -3.91 26.08 7.28
N ALA A 88 -4.58 24.94 7.48
CA ALA A 88 -4.53 23.82 6.57
C ALA A 88 -5.12 24.13 5.19
N ASP A 89 -6.07 25.06 5.11
CA ASP A 89 -6.68 25.54 3.87
C ASP A 89 -5.66 26.22 2.95
N THR A 90 -4.57 26.76 3.51
CA THR A 90 -3.45 27.39 2.78
C THR A 90 -2.48 26.39 2.18
N TYR A 91 -2.52 25.12 2.60
CA TYR A 91 -1.54 24.12 2.19
C TYR A 91 -1.80 23.66 0.74
N PRO A 92 -0.80 23.71 -0.15
CA PRO A 92 -0.96 23.32 -1.55
C PRO A 92 -0.97 21.79 -1.69
N VAL A 93 -2.11 21.17 -1.33
CA VAL A 93 -2.26 19.72 -1.30
C VAL A 93 -3.00 19.14 -2.50
N PHE A 94 -3.86 19.91 -3.17
CA PHE A 94 -4.69 19.39 -4.26
C PHE A 94 -3.91 19.35 -5.56
N GLU A 95 -3.57 18.15 -6.02
CA GLU A 95 -2.95 17.96 -7.34
C GLU A 95 -3.99 18.06 -8.46
N ILE A 96 -3.85 19.08 -9.32
CA ILE A 96 -4.65 19.29 -10.53
C ILE A 96 -3.66 19.40 -11.69
N ASP A 97 -3.53 18.32 -12.45
CA ASP A 97 -2.56 18.18 -13.54
C ASP A 97 -3.20 18.23 -14.94
N ASP A 98 -4.53 18.20 -15.02
CA ASP A 98 -5.27 18.17 -16.27
C ASP A 98 -5.51 19.60 -16.83
N PRO A 99 -5.00 19.93 -18.03
CA PRO A 99 -5.14 21.27 -18.61
C PRO A 99 -6.59 21.66 -18.89
N GLU A 100 -7.46 20.71 -19.25
CA GLU A 100 -8.87 20.99 -19.51
C GLU A 100 -9.61 21.34 -18.21
N VAL A 101 -9.32 20.63 -17.12
CA VAL A 101 -9.84 20.97 -15.79
C VAL A 101 -9.35 22.34 -15.34
N LEU A 102 -8.05 22.63 -15.49
CA LEU A 102 -7.48 23.94 -15.12
C LEU A 102 -8.10 25.09 -15.93
N GLY A 103 -8.28 24.89 -17.24
CA GLY A 103 -8.94 25.84 -18.13
C GLY A 103 -10.40 26.07 -17.76
N ALA A 104 -11.16 25.00 -17.53
CA ALA A 104 -12.57 25.06 -17.16
C ALA A 104 -12.81 25.78 -15.82
N LEU A 105 -11.87 25.67 -14.87
CA LEU A 105 -11.95 26.33 -13.56
C LEU A 105 -11.33 27.73 -13.55
N ASN A 106 -10.70 28.15 -14.66
CA ASN A 106 -9.91 29.36 -14.77
C ASN A 106 -8.82 29.46 -13.68
N ILE A 107 -8.10 28.36 -13.47
CA ILE A 107 -6.98 28.26 -12.52
C ILE A 107 -5.67 28.47 -13.27
N GLN A 108 -4.95 29.54 -12.95
CA GLN A 108 -3.64 29.81 -13.53
C GLN A 108 -2.58 28.91 -12.87
N ALA A 109 -2.13 27.92 -13.63
CA ALA A 109 -1.21 26.91 -13.11
C ALA A 109 0.22 27.42 -12.96
N GLY A 110 0.73 28.36 -13.76
CA GLY A 110 2.07 28.95 -13.56
C GLY A 110 3.22 27.94 -13.38
N GLY A 111 3.10 26.73 -13.94
CA GLY A 111 4.07 25.62 -13.75
C GLY A 111 3.91 24.78 -12.48
N ARG A 112 3.06 25.18 -11.52
CA ARG A 112 2.71 24.34 -10.35
C ARG A 112 1.60 23.35 -10.69
N ARG A 113 1.63 22.21 -10.00
CA ARG A 113 0.61 21.15 -10.11
C ARG A 113 -0.28 21.04 -8.88
N ARG A 114 0.06 21.72 -7.79
CA ARG A 114 -0.66 21.64 -6.51
C ARG A 114 -1.21 22.99 -6.12
N PHE A 115 -2.45 22.99 -5.65
CA PHE A 115 -3.21 24.16 -5.26
C PHE A 115 -3.75 23.98 -3.85
N SER A 116 -3.93 25.09 -3.14
CA SER A 116 -4.49 25.10 -1.80
C SER A 116 -6.02 25.00 -1.85
N PHE A 117 -6.64 24.62 -0.73
CA PHE A 117 -8.10 24.60 -0.64
C PHE A 117 -8.67 26.02 -0.77
N GLU A 118 -7.98 27.02 -0.20
CA GLU A 118 -8.33 28.44 -0.31
C GLU A 118 -8.49 28.89 -1.77
N GLU A 119 -7.57 28.45 -2.65
CA GLU A 119 -7.63 28.77 -4.09
C GLU A 119 -8.76 28.05 -4.83
N ILE A 120 -9.12 26.84 -4.38
CA ILE A 120 -10.18 26.04 -5.01
C ILE A 120 -11.57 26.43 -4.50
N ARG A 121 -11.67 26.95 -3.27
CA ARG A 121 -12.92 27.28 -2.59
C ARG A 121 -13.91 28.07 -3.46
N PRO A 122 -13.52 29.14 -4.18
CA PRO A 122 -14.45 29.90 -5.02
C PRO A 122 -15.01 29.11 -6.22
N LYS A 123 -14.41 27.96 -6.55
CA LYS A 123 -14.72 27.13 -7.72
C LYS A 123 -15.53 25.87 -7.38
N ILE A 124 -15.78 25.59 -6.09
CA ILE A 124 -16.43 24.35 -5.64
C ILE A 124 -17.78 24.11 -6.32
N SER A 125 -18.62 25.14 -6.44
CA SER A 125 -19.93 25.02 -7.09
C SER A 125 -19.82 24.58 -8.55
N ALA A 126 -18.89 25.18 -9.31
CA ALA A 126 -18.62 24.79 -10.69
C ALA A 126 -18.09 23.35 -10.81
N ILE A 127 -17.18 22.96 -9.91
CA ILE A 127 -16.66 21.59 -9.84
C ILE A 127 -17.78 20.60 -9.55
N GLN A 128 -18.67 20.91 -8.60
CA GLN A 128 -19.80 20.05 -8.24
C GLN A 128 -20.74 19.82 -9.42
N THR A 129 -21.13 20.88 -10.13
CA THR A 129 -22.01 20.77 -11.30
C THR A 129 -21.38 19.87 -12.37
N GLN A 130 -20.11 20.11 -12.71
CA GLN A 130 -19.41 19.33 -13.74
C GLN A 130 -19.19 17.86 -13.30
N ALA A 131 -18.87 17.63 -12.03
CA ALA A 131 -18.72 16.29 -11.47
C ALA A 131 -20.04 15.52 -11.47
N THR A 132 -21.17 16.18 -11.17
CA THR A 132 -22.50 15.57 -11.23
C THR A 132 -22.79 15.00 -12.62
N HIS A 133 -22.54 15.79 -13.67
CA HIS A 133 -22.65 15.30 -15.05
C HIS A 133 -21.65 14.17 -15.37
N ALA A 134 -20.44 14.22 -14.83
CA ALA A 134 -19.49 13.13 -14.99
C ALA A 134 -19.95 11.82 -14.31
N PHE A 135 -20.68 11.92 -13.19
CA PHE A 135 -21.21 10.75 -12.47
C PHE A 135 -22.38 10.07 -13.19
N GLU A 136 -23.11 10.78 -14.05
CA GLU A 136 -24.15 10.20 -14.93
C GLU A 136 -23.54 9.25 -15.98
N VAL A 137 -22.26 9.43 -16.30
CA VAL A 137 -21.51 8.57 -17.22
C VAL A 137 -20.80 7.46 -16.45
N ARG A 138 -20.91 6.23 -16.97
CA ARG A 138 -20.22 5.05 -16.42
C ARG A 138 -18.70 5.26 -16.39
N PRO A 139 -17.99 4.90 -15.31
CA PRO A 139 -16.54 5.13 -15.17
C PRO A 139 -15.70 4.66 -16.35
N GLU A 140 -16.04 3.52 -16.95
CA GLU A 140 -15.25 2.87 -18.02
C GLU A 140 -15.24 3.64 -19.35
N ILE A 141 -16.22 4.52 -19.56
CA ILE A 141 -16.38 5.29 -20.82
C ILE A 141 -16.30 6.80 -20.57
N ARG A 142 -15.94 7.23 -19.35
CA ARG A 142 -15.73 8.65 -19.06
C ARG A 142 -14.60 9.20 -19.91
N THR A 143 -14.79 10.41 -20.43
CA THR A 143 -13.67 11.15 -21.02
C THR A 143 -12.62 11.45 -19.96
N ARG A 144 -11.38 11.74 -20.39
CA ARG A 144 -10.29 12.12 -19.49
C ARG A 144 -10.69 13.28 -18.56
N TYR A 145 -11.32 14.32 -19.10
CA TYR A 145 -11.84 15.45 -18.34
C TYR A 145 -12.89 15.02 -17.31
N GLN A 146 -13.91 14.23 -17.72
CA GLN A 146 -14.94 13.72 -16.81
C GLN A 146 -14.35 12.90 -15.66
N ALA A 147 -13.37 12.03 -15.95
CA ALA A 147 -12.69 11.25 -14.93
C ALA A 147 -11.90 12.12 -13.95
N ASN A 148 -11.22 13.17 -14.45
CA ASN A 148 -10.42 14.06 -13.61
C ASN A 148 -11.27 15.03 -12.78
N ILE A 149 -12.38 15.57 -13.31
CA ILE A 149 -13.27 16.46 -12.55
C ILE A 149 -14.05 15.69 -11.47
N ALA A 150 -14.51 14.47 -11.76
CA ALA A 150 -15.12 13.59 -10.77
C ALA A 150 -14.13 13.26 -9.63
N ARG A 151 -12.88 12.93 -9.97
CA ARG A 151 -11.82 12.69 -8.96
C ARG A 151 -11.52 13.92 -8.12
N LEU A 152 -11.52 15.11 -8.72
CA LEU A 152 -11.32 16.36 -7.98
C LEU A 152 -12.46 16.59 -6.98
N TRP A 153 -13.71 16.32 -7.38
CA TRP A 153 -14.86 16.38 -6.47
C TRP A 153 -14.75 15.39 -5.31
N ASP A 154 -14.43 14.12 -5.58
CA ASP A 154 -14.26 13.10 -4.53
C ASP A 154 -13.19 13.52 -3.51
N ARG A 155 -12.11 14.15 -3.97
CA ARG A 155 -11.07 14.73 -3.10
C ARG A 155 -11.64 15.86 -2.26
N LEU A 156 -12.40 16.79 -2.82
CA LEU A 156 -12.99 17.89 -2.05
C LEU A 156 -13.96 17.37 -0.97
N VAL A 157 -14.75 16.35 -1.28
CA VAL A 157 -15.60 15.66 -0.30
C VAL A 157 -14.76 15.03 0.81
N LEU A 158 -13.71 14.29 0.46
CA LEU A 158 -12.80 13.70 1.45
C LEU A 158 -12.14 14.78 2.34
N TYR A 159 -11.74 15.91 1.76
CA TYR A 159 -11.12 17.02 2.49
C TYR A 159 -12.07 17.57 3.55
N TRP A 160 -13.32 17.82 3.16
CA TRP A 160 -14.36 18.29 4.06
C TRP A 160 -14.67 17.27 5.17
N LYS A 161 -14.75 15.97 4.84
CA LYS A 161 -14.93 14.91 5.83
C LYS A 161 -13.80 14.86 6.86
N LEU A 162 -12.55 14.94 6.41
CA LEU A 162 -11.38 14.94 7.30
C LEU A 162 -11.33 16.16 8.23
N GLN A 163 -11.69 17.35 7.72
CA GLN A 163 -11.83 18.55 8.55
C GLN A 163 -12.93 18.41 9.61
N ASN A 164 -13.98 17.61 9.33
CA ASN A 164 -15.12 17.40 10.20
C ASN A 164 -15.19 15.95 10.71
N THR A 165 -14.07 15.40 11.18
CA THR A 165 -14.03 14.05 11.79
C THR A 165 -13.83 14.08 13.31
N LEU A 166 -12.84 14.84 13.81
CA LEU A 166 -12.57 14.90 15.26
C LEU A 166 -13.20 16.12 15.94
N GLU A 167 -13.40 17.20 15.20
CA GLU A 167 -13.99 18.44 15.71
C GLU A 167 -14.76 19.10 14.58
N VAL A 168 -15.78 19.90 14.91
CA VAL A 168 -16.48 20.71 13.90
C VAL A 168 -15.51 21.77 13.40
N SER A 169 -15.34 21.85 12.08
CA SER A 169 -14.40 22.79 11.48
C SER A 169 -14.77 24.24 11.86
N GLY A 170 -13.78 24.99 12.34
CA GLY A 170 -13.97 26.37 12.79
C GLY A 170 -14.42 26.51 14.25
N THR A 171 -14.55 25.42 15.01
CA THR A 171 -14.71 25.50 16.46
C THR A 171 -13.47 26.17 17.08
N GLY A 172 -13.69 27.31 17.73
CA GLY A 172 -12.60 28.08 18.35
C GLY A 172 -12.13 27.48 19.67
N ASN A 173 -13.09 27.13 20.54
CA ASN A 173 -12.83 26.54 21.86
C ASN A 173 -13.87 25.43 22.13
N ALA A 174 -13.47 24.19 21.94
CA ALA A 174 -14.37 23.04 22.01
C ALA A 174 -14.76 22.71 23.45
N LEU A 175 -13.85 22.89 24.41
CA LEU A 175 -14.16 22.67 25.83
C LEU A 175 -15.18 23.68 26.37
N ALA A 176 -15.04 24.95 26.02
CA ALA A 176 -15.98 25.98 26.42
C ALA A 176 -17.37 25.71 25.82
N GLU A 177 -17.42 25.22 24.57
CA GLU A 177 -18.68 24.85 23.93
C GLU A 177 -19.34 23.65 24.63
N ALA A 178 -18.58 22.62 24.97
CA ALA A 178 -19.08 21.46 25.72
C ALA A 178 -19.57 21.85 27.13
N ALA A 179 -18.85 22.76 27.82
CA ALA A 179 -19.26 23.28 29.12
C ALA A 179 -20.57 24.09 29.03
N ALA A 180 -20.70 24.96 28.03
CA ALA A 180 -21.93 25.71 27.78
C ALA A 180 -23.13 24.79 27.48
N TYR A 181 -22.90 23.67 26.81
CA TYR A 181 -23.92 22.65 26.57
C TYR A 181 -24.36 21.94 27.86
N GLU A 182 -23.42 21.57 28.74
CA GLU A 182 -23.72 21.01 30.07
C GLU A 182 -24.55 21.97 30.92
N GLU A 183 -24.17 23.25 30.95
CA GLU A 183 -24.93 24.31 31.64
C GLU A 183 -26.35 24.44 31.07
N ALA A 184 -26.51 24.40 29.74
CA ALA A 184 -27.81 24.46 29.09
C ALA A 184 -28.68 23.23 29.40
N LEU A 185 -28.09 22.03 29.47
CA LEU A 185 -28.79 20.80 29.88
C LEU A 185 -29.28 20.92 31.33
N ALA A 186 -28.42 21.36 32.24
CA ALA A 186 -28.78 21.56 33.64
C ALA A 186 -29.87 22.62 33.81
N ALA A 187 -29.78 23.73 33.06
CA ALA A 187 -30.78 24.79 33.07
C ALA A 187 -32.14 24.33 32.50
N ALA A 188 -32.14 23.47 31.48
CA ALA A 188 -33.37 22.91 30.90
C ALA A 188 -34.06 21.90 31.84
N ALA A 189 -33.28 21.21 32.69
CA ALA A 189 -33.82 20.30 33.72
C ALA A 189 -34.30 21.03 34.98
N ALA A 190 -33.91 22.29 35.19
CA ALA A 190 -34.27 23.09 36.36
C ALA A 190 -35.71 23.63 36.26
N PRO A 191 -36.43 23.75 37.40
CA PRO A 191 -37.76 24.35 37.42
C PRO A 191 -37.72 25.82 37.00
N ALA A 192 -38.76 26.26 36.27
CA ALA A 192 -38.83 27.60 35.68
C ALA A 192 -38.53 28.71 36.71
N PRO A 193 -37.62 29.66 36.41
CA PRO A 193 -37.20 30.65 37.38
C PRO A 193 -38.37 31.56 37.79
N LYS A 194 -38.60 31.70 39.10
CA LYS A 194 -39.64 32.57 39.69
C LYS A 194 -39.50 34.05 39.33
N ASN A 195 -38.36 34.48 38.78
CA ASN A 195 -38.01 35.88 38.58
C ASN A 195 -37.69 36.17 37.09
N ARG A 196 -38.68 36.65 36.33
CA ARG A 196 -38.60 36.89 34.87
C ARG A 196 -37.53 37.91 34.44
N LYS A 197 -37.04 38.79 35.33
CA LYS A 197 -36.03 39.80 35.01
C LYS A 197 -34.61 39.23 34.78
N LYS A 198 -34.24 38.09 35.38
CA LYS A 198 -32.94 37.43 35.16
C LYS A 198 -32.88 36.56 33.89
N ALA A 199 -34.04 36.25 33.30
CA ALA A 199 -34.14 35.38 32.12
C ALA A 199 -33.92 36.11 30.77
N LYS A 200 -33.81 37.45 30.77
CA LYS A 200 -33.76 38.25 29.55
C LYS A 200 -32.36 38.38 28.93
N ASP A 201 -31.31 38.16 29.74
CA ASP A 201 -29.91 38.36 29.35
C ASP A 201 -29.13 37.04 29.16
N ALA A 202 -29.68 35.90 29.58
CA ALA A 202 -29.06 34.58 29.39
C ALA A 202 -29.47 33.98 28.02
N PRO A 203 -28.56 33.29 27.29
CA PRO A 203 -28.93 32.57 26.09
C PRO A 203 -30.04 31.55 26.39
N ASP A 204 -31.06 31.48 25.54
CA ASP A 204 -32.12 30.47 25.66
C ASP A 204 -31.52 29.06 25.63
N PRO A 205 -31.63 28.26 26.72
CA PRO A 205 -31.08 26.91 26.77
C PRO A 205 -31.54 26.04 25.61
N ALA A 206 -32.80 26.17 25.17
CA ALA A 206 -33.32 25.39 24.04
C ALA A 206 -32.56 25.70 22.73
N ARG A 207 -32.20 26.97 22.51
CA ARG A 207 -31.42 27.40 21.34
C ARG A 207 -29.99 26.88 21.39
N VAL A 208 -29.35 26.89 22.57
CA VAL A 208 -28.00 26.33 22.76
C VAL A 208 -27.99 24.83 22.49
N LEU A 209 -28.94 24.09 23.08
CA LEU A 209 -29.08 22.65 22.90
C LEU A 209 -29.33 22.28 21.43
N ALA A 210 -30.22 23.01 20.74
CA ALA A 210 -30.52 22.77 19.33
C ALA A 210 -29.31 23.04 18.42
N ALA A 211 -28.64 24.18 18.60
CA ALA A 211 -27.47 24.56 17.79
C ALA A 211 -26.28 23.61 18.02
N TYR A 212 -26.10 23.14 19.25
CA TYR A 212 -25.07 22.14 19.58
C TYR A 212 -25.41 20.78 18.97
N GLY A 213 -26.66 20.33 19.13
CA GLY A 213 -27.12 19.05 18.58
C GLY A 213 -27.04 18.99 17.06
N GLN A 214 -27.45 20.05 16.35
CA GLN A 214 -27.36 20.12 14.89
C GLN A 214 -25.91 20.02 14.40
N ARG A 215 -25.01 20.84 14.95
CA ARG A 215 -23.59 20.87 14.53
C ARG A 215 -22.90 19.52 14.76
N HIS A 216 -23.19 18.85 15.87
CA HIS A 216 -22.58 17.54 16.16
C HIS A 216 -23.26 16.37 15.42
N ALA A 217 -24.51 16.51 14.98
CA ALA A 217 -25.14 15.58 14.04
C ALA A 217 -24.54 15.70 12.63
N GLU A 218 -24.18 16.92 12.21
CA GLU A 218 -23.40 17.13 10.99
C GLU A 218 -22.01 16.48 11.13
N LEU A 219 -21.31 16.65 12.26
CA LEU A 219 -20.04 15.98 12.53
C LEU A 219 -20.14 14.44 12.44
N ASP A 220 -21.23 13.86 12.95
CA ASP A 220 -21.49 12.42 12.88
C ASP A 220 -21.63 11.93 11.43
N SER A 221 -22.41 12.63 10.61
CA SER A 221 -22.62 12.25 9.21
C SER A 221 -21.42 12.52 8.30
N SER A 222 -20.47 13.34 8.75
CA SER A 222 -19.30 13.80 7.98
C SER A 222 -18.01 13.04 8.29
N ALA A 223 -18.00 12.19 9.32
CA ALA A 223 -16.77 11.54 9.77
C ALA A 223 -16.19 10.58 8.72
N GLU A 224 -14.90 10.72 8.41
CA GLU A 224 -14.16 9.80 7.52
C GLU A 224 -13.72 8.52 8.24
N TYR A 225 -13.56 8.60 9.56
CA TYR A 225 -13.15 7.49 10.39
C TYR A 225 -13.77 7.60 11.79
N MET A 226 -13.83 6.47 12.49
CA MET A 226 -14.39 6.36 13.83
C MET A 226 -13.23 6.29 14.84
N PRO A 227 -13.00 7.35 15.65
CA PRO A 227 -11.81 7.46 16.50
C PRO A 227 -12.02 6.98 17.94
N ILE A 228 -13.22 6.53 18.28
CA ILE A 228 -13.55 6.15 19.66
C ILE A 228 -14.19 4.76 19.70
N PRO A 229 -13.80 3.88 20.65
CA PRO A 229 -14.51 2.64 20.91
C PRO A 229 -15.84 2.96 21.62
N LEU A 230 -16.92 2.29 21.23
CA LEU A 230 -18.23 2.34 21.90
C LEU A 230 -18.17 1.58 23.22
N LEU A 231 -18.92 2.02 24.23
CA LEU A 231 -19.02 1.33 25.51
C LEU A 231 -20.24 0.36 25.54
N PRO A 232 -20.11 -0.86 26.08
CA PRO A 232 -18.88 -1.47 26.59
C PRO A 232 -17.86 -1.72 25.46
N ALA A 233 -16.59 -1.41 25.75
CA ALA A 233 -15.52 -1.41 24.76
C ALA A 233 -15.26 -2.81 24.18
N ALA A 234 -15.26 -2.90 22.86
CA ALA A 234 -14.79 -4.05 22.11
C ALA A 234 -13.82 -3.58 21.01
N ASP A 235 -12.90 -4.45 20.58
CA ASP A 235 -11.86 -4.08 19.62
C ASP A 235 -12.41 -3.66 18.24
N ASP A 236 -13.65 -4.05 17.89
CA ASP A 236 -14.32 -3.82 16.61
C ASP A 236 -15.53 -2.88 16.69
N ASN A 237 -15.97 -2.50 17.89
CA ASN A 237 -17.13 -1.63 18.09
C ASN A 237 -16.71 -0.17 18.29
N TRP A 238 -16.75 0.62 17.22
CA TRP A 238 -16.29 2.02 17.21
C TRP A 238 -17.40 2.97 16.75
N THR A 239 -17.30 4.23 17.15
CA THR A 239 -18.23 5.28 16.72
C THR A 239 -17.51 6.61 16.44
N THR A 240 -18.26 7.56 15.91
CA THR A 240 -17.79 8.90 15.57
C THR A 240 -17.81 9.79 16.83
N LEU A 241 -17.00 10.85 16.82
CA LEU A 241 -17.10 11.87 17.87
C LEU A 241 -18.45 12.59 17.84
N GLY A 242 -18.99 12.89 16.65
CA GLY A 242 -20.31 13.50 16.50
C GLY A 242 -21.42 12.70 17.18
N ARG A 243 -21.42 11.37 17.02
CA ARG A 243 -22.36 10.49 17.73
C ARG A 243 -22.18 10.57 19.24
N ALA A 244 -20.93 10.56 19.72
CA ALA A 244 -20.61 10.67 21.13
C ALA A 244 -21.12 11.98 21.76
N TYR A 245 -20.97 13.08 21.03
CA TYR A 245 -21.51 14.39 21.42
C TYR A 245 -23.03 14.37 21.49
N VAL A 246 -23.71 13.85 20.46
CA VAL A 246 -25.18 13.78 20.41
C VAL A 246 -25.74 12.86 21.50
N ASN A 247 -25.06 11.76 21.82
CA ASN A 247 -25.49 10.82 22.85
C ASN A 247 -25.46 11.41 24.26
N ARG A 248 -24.72 12.50 24.51
CA ARG A 248 -24.71 13.18 25.82
C ARG A 248 -26.12 13.52 26.31
N ALA A 249 -27.04 13.88 25.42
CA ALA A 249 -28.43 14.20 25.79
C ALA A 249 -29.18 13.01 26.44
N ARG A 250 -28.71 11.78 26.21
CA ARG A 250 -29.32 10.53 26.70
C ARG A 250 -28.51 9.85 27.80
N GLU A 251 -27.24 10.25 27.95
CA GLU A 251 -26.29 9.66 28.89
C GLU A 251 -26.05 10.60 30.08
N ALA A 252 -25.48 10.09 31.17
CA ALA A 252 -25.23 10.89 32.38
C ALA A 252 -24.06 11.87 32.21
N ALA A 253 -23.10 11.55 31.33
CA ALA A 253 -21.89 12.33 31.07
C ALA A 253 -21.43 12.13 29.62
N PHE A 254 -20.52 12.98 29.15
CA PHE A 254 -19.90 12.78 27.86
C PHE A 254 -19.04 11.50 27.87
N HIS A 255 -18.95 10.84 26.72
CA HIS A 255 -17.97 9.79 26.51
C HIS A 255 -16.55 10.34 26.80
N PRO A 256 -15.65 9.64 27.53
CA PRO A 256 -14.35 10.18 27.95
C PRO A 256 -13.46 10.73 26.82
N ALA A 257 -13.63 10.21 25.61
CA ALA A 257 -12.92 10.70 24.44
C ALA A 257 -13.32 12.11 24.00
N VAL A 258 -14.56 12.54 24.25
CA VAL A 258 -15.05 13.87 23.88
C VAL A 258 -14.21 14.99 24.53
N PRO A 259 -14.12 15.08 25.87
CA PRO A 259 -13.27 16.10 26.50
C PRO A 259 -11.78 15.91 26.18
N ALA A 260 -11.33 14.67 25.93
CA ALA A 260 -9.95 14.42 25.55
C ALA A 260 -9.60 15.04 24.19
N PHE A 261 -10.40 14.79 23.15
CA PHE A 261 -10.17 15.39 21.82
C PHE A 261 -10.39 16.90 21.80
N ALA A 262 -11.34 17.41 22.59
CA ALA A 262 -11.53 18.85 22.77
C ALA A 262 -10.29 19.53 23.38
N ARG A 263 -9.70 18.96 24.44
CA ARG A 263 -8.43 19.45 25.01
C ARG A 263 -7.29 19.40 24.02
N LEU A 264 -7.16 18.30 23.27
CA LEU A 264 -6.13 18.18 22.23
C LEU A 264 -6.27 19.28 21.17
N GLY A 265 -7.49 19.56 20.72
CA GLY A 265 -7.77 20.60 19.74
C GLY A 265 -7.46 22.00 20.26
N ASP A 266 -7.97 22.33 21.46
CA ASP A 266 -7.75 23.62 22.11
C ASP A 266 -6.25 23.86 22.39
N ALA A 267 -5.53 22.87 22.92
CA ALA A 267 -4.10 22.93 23.18
C ALA A 267 -3.28 23.08 21.88
N HIS A 268 -3.64 22.33 20.82
CA HIS A 268 -2.98 22.48 19.51
C HIS A 268 -3.17 23.88 18.95
N ARG A 269 -4.39 24.43 19.01
CA ARG A 269 -4.70 25.81 18.60
C ARG A 269 -3.88 26.84 19.37
N ALA A 270 -3.80 26.69 20.69
CA ALA A 270 -3.05 27.57 21.58
C ALA A 270 -1.51 27.39 21.48
N ALA A 271 -1.04 26.38 20.74
CA ALA A 271 0.37 25.95 20.71
C ALA A 271 0.90 25.58 22.11
N ASP A 272 0.04 25.02 22.96
CA ASP A 272 0.38 24.49 24.28
C ASP A 272 0.80 23.01 24.16
N ALA A 273 2.10 22.79 24.01
CA ALA A 273 2.65 21.45 23.84
C ALA A 273 2.57 20.58 25.11
N GLU A 274 2.56 21.21 26.29
CA GLU A 274 2.52 20.49 27.57
C GLU A 274 1.12 19.94 27.81
N GLU A 275 0.09 20.77 27.67
CA GLU A 275 -1.30 20.35 27.80
C GLU A 275 -1.67 19.31 26.73
N PHE A 276 -1.24 19.52 25.48
CA PHE A 276 -1.46 18.54 24.41
C PHE A 276 -0.82 17.19 24.75
N ALA A 277 0.43 17.19 25.21
CA ALA A 277 1.13 15.96 25.55
C ALA A 277 0.47 15.23 26.73
N SER A 278 0.10 15.98 27.79
CA SER A 278 -0.58 15.44 28.96
C SER A 278 -1.92 14.79 28.59
N SER A 279 -2.80 15.55 27.92
CA SER A 279 -4.11 15.08 27.46
C SER A 279 -4.02 13.86 26.55
N LEU A 280 -3.01 13.82 25.66
CA LEU A 280 -2.77 12.67 24.79
C LEU A 280 -2.34 11.42 25.56
N GLN A 281 -1.46 11.55 26.56
CA GLN A 281 -1.02 10.42 27.37
C GLN A 281 -2.17 9.87 28.22
N GLU A 282 -3.00 10.73 28.81
CA GLU A 282 -4.21 10.33 29.54
C GLU A 282 -5.16 9.51 28.65
N TYR A 283 -5.45 10.01 27.44
CA TYR A 283 -6.33 9.31 26.52
C TYR A 283 -5.74 7.99 26.02
N LYS A 284 -4.42 7.93 25.74
CA LYS A 284 -3.74 6.68 25.37
C LYS A 284 -3.76 5.66 26.50
N ALA A 285 -3.59 6.09 27.75
CA ALA A 285 -3.69 5.21 28.91
C ALA A 285 -5.10 4.64 29.03
N TRP A 286 -6.14 5.48 28.84
CA TRP A 286 -7.53 5.04 28.82
C TRP A 286 -7.81 4.04 27.69
N LEU A 287 -7.40 4.34 26.44
CA LEU A 287 -7.57 3.44 25.30
C LEU A 287 -6.90 2.08 25.53
N LYS A 288 -5.69 2.07 26.11
CA LYS A 288 -4.98 0.83 26.42
C LYS A 288 -5.72 -0.02 27.46
N ALA A 289 -6.42 0.61 28.40
CA ALA A 289 -7.22 -0.11 29.38
C ALA A 289 -8.51 -0.67 28.78
N GLN A 290 -9.13 0.04 27.82
CA GLN A 290 -10.42 -0.35 27.23
C GLN A 290 -10.28 -1.31 26.03
N VAL A 291 -9.34 -1.03 25.11
CA VAL A 291 -9.16 -1.74 23.84
C VAL A 291 -7.68 -2.09 23.58
N PRO A 292 -7.06 -2.93 24.44
CA PRO A 292 -5.63 -3.26 24.34
C PRO A 292 -5.27 -3.93 23.00
N GLY A 293 -6.18 -4.69 22.39
CA GLY A 293 -5.98 -5.35 21.11
C GLY A 293 -5.88 -4.34 19.96
N ALA A 294 -6.82 -3.40 19.89
CA ALA A 294 -6.81 -2.31 18.92
C ALA A 294 -5.54 -1.44 19.03
N VAL A 295 -5.15 -1.05 20.24
CA VAL A 295 -3.91 -0.29 20.50
C VAL A 295 -2.67 -1.08 20.04
N GLY A 296 -2.62 -2.37 20.36
CA GLY A 296 -1.53 -3.25 19.92
C GLY A 296 -1.46 -3.42 18.39
N LYS A 297 -2.62 -3.49 17.72
CA LYS A 297 -2.73 -3.56 16.26
C LYS A 297 -2.24 -2.27 15.60
N ALA A 298 -2.72 -1.11 16.03
CA ALA A 298 -2.29 0.19 15.51
C ALA A 298 -0.79 0.44 15.71
N ARG A 299 -0.24 0.06 16.87
CA ARG A 299 1.19 0.16 17.14
C ARG A 299 2.04 -0.71 16.20
N ARG A 300 1.63 -1.96 15.94
CA ARG A 300 2.35 -2.87 15.03
C ARG A 300 2.41 -2.31 13.60
N GLU A 301 1.29 -1.76 13.12
CA GLU A 301 1.25 -1.11 11.80
C GLU A 301 2.10 0.16 11.74
N SER A 302 2.08 0.97 12.80
CA SER A 302 2.92 2.18 12.88
C SER A 302 4.41 1.82 12.83
N VAL A 303 4.83 0.78 13.53
CA VAL A 303 6.21 0.26 13.47
C VAL A 303 6.55 -0.25 12.07
N LEU A 304 5.62 -0.98 11.42
CA LEU A 304 5.80 -1.45 10.04
C LEU A 304 5.98 -0.28 9.06
N ASN A 305 5.14 0.75 9.15
CA ASN A 305 5.18 1.94 8.31
C ASN A 305 6.47 2.75 8.48
N ARG A 306 7.02 2.77 9.69
CA ARG A 306 8.29 3.45 10.00
C ARG A 306 9.50 2.64 9.52
N PHE A 307 9.52 1.34 9.78
CA PHE A 307 10.63 0.46 9.42
C PHE A 307 10.72 0.20 7.90
N LYS A 308 9.58 0.18 7.20
CA LYS A 308 9.48 -0.02 5.74
C LYS A 308 10.28 -1.23 5.24
N PRO A 309 9.99 -2.45 5.74
CA PRO A 309 10.80 -3.64 5.46
C PRO A 309 10.95 -3.95 3.97
N PHE A 310 9.92 -3.66 3.17
CA PHE A 310 9.92 -3.85 1.72
C PHE A 310 10.86 -2.90 0.98
N TYR A 311 11.00 -1.67 1.46
CA TYR A 311 11.96 -0.71 0.91
C TYR A 311 13.40 -1.09 1.30
N VAL A 312 13.59 -1.57 2.53
CA VAL A 312 14.87 -2.11 2.99
C VAL A 312 15.28 -3.34 2.18
N SER A 313 14.38 -4.31 1.99
CA SER A 313 14.67 -5.50 1.19
C SER A 313 14.95 -5.15 -0.28
N LEU A 314 14.24 -4.17 -0.85
CA LEU A 314 14.52 -3.61 -2.17
C LEU A 314 15.96 -3.10 -2.29
N GLN A 315 16.42 -2.30 -1.33
CA GLN A 315 17.81 -1.81 -1.31
C GLN A 315 18.82 -2.96 -1.22
N LEU A 316 18.55 -3.95 -0.37
CA LEU A 316 19.40 -5.13 -0.24
C LEU A 316 19.45 -5.93 -1.55
N TYR A 317 18.33 -6.10 -2.27
CA TYR A 317 18.32 -6.76 -3.58
C TYR A 317 19.20 -6.03 -4.61
N VAL A 318 19.17 -4.70 -4.63
CA VAL A 318 20.07 -3.89 -5.49
C VAL A 318 21.54 -4.11 -5.11
N VAL A 319 21.86 -4.08 -3.81
CA VAL A 319 23.24 -4.34 -3.35
C VAL A 319 23.69 -5.75 -3.73
N VAL A 320 22.85 -6.77 -3.56
CA VAL A 320 23.12 -8.15 -3.97
C VAL A 320 23.37 -8.23 -5.48
N PHE A 321 22.53 -7.59 -6.29
CA PHE A 321 22.69 -7.50 -7.74
C PHE A 321 24.06 -6.91 -8.12
N LEU A 322 24.42 -5.76 -7.55
CA LEU A 322 25.69 -5.08 -7.82
C LEU A 322 26.89 -5.92 -7.38
N LEU A 323 26.84 -6.53 -6.20
CA LEU A 323 27.91 -7.40 -5.70
C LEU A 323 28.11 -8.61 -6.61
N LEU A 324 27.03 -9.24 -7.09
CA LEU A 324 27.12 -10.38 -8.00
C LEU A 324 27.63 -9.96 -9.37
N PHE A 325 27.18 -8.82 -9.89
CA PHE A 325 27.71 -8.26 -11.14
C PHE A 325 29.23 -8.06 -11.07
N VAL A 326 29.72 -7.42 -10.00
CA VAL A 326 31.17 -7.23 -9.77
C VAL A 326 31.87 -8.57 -9.53
N SER A 327 31.23 -9.53 -8.85
CA SER A 327 31.81 -10.86 -8.58
C SER A 327 32.17 -11.62 -9.85
N PHE A 328 31.44 -11.41 -10.95
CA PHE A 328 31.75 -12.02 -12.24
C PHE A 328 32.95 -11.40 -12.96
N LEU A 329 33.36 -10.20 -12.54
CA LEU A 329 34.54 -9.49 -13.06
C LEU A 329 35.77 -9.76 -12.18
N ARG A 330 35.64 -9.64 -10.85
CA ARG A 330 36.74 -9.75 -9.88
C ARG A 330 36.23 -10.21 -8.51
N TRP A 331 37.11 -10.80 -7.69
CA TRP A 331 36.82 -11.21 -6.30
C TRP A 331 35.62 -12.16 -6.14
N THR A 332 35.54 -13.12 -7.07
CA THR A 332 34.45 -14.10 -7.25
C THR A 332 33.95 -14.69 -5.93
N ASP A 333 34.81 -15.35 -5.16
CA ASP A 333 34.37 -16.10 -3.98
C ASP A 333 33.93 -15.22 -2.81
N GLY A 334 34.64 -14.12 -2.55
CA GLY A 334 34.35 -13.24 -1.43
C GLY A 334 33.06 -12.44 -1.64
N LEU A 335 32.89 -11.84 -2.82
CA LEU A 335 31.68 -11.09 -3.16
C LEU A 335 30.46 -12.01 -3.30
N ARG A 336 30.59 -13.20 -3.89
CA ARG A 336 29.49 -14.17 -3.99
C ARG A 336 28.99 -14.59 -2.61
N ARG A 337 29.89 -14.90 -1.67
CA ARG A 337 29.50 -15.27 -0.29
C ARG A 337 28.84 -14.11 0.45
N THR A 338 29.32 -12.88 0.24
CA THR A 338 28.73 -11.66 0.81
C THR A 338 27.33 -11.44 0.25
N ALA A 339 27.17 -11.54 -1.07
CA ALA A 339 25.89 -11.41 -1.75
C ALA A 339 24.89 -12.47 -1.29
N TYR A 340 25.31 -13.72 -1.11
CA TYR A 340 24.46 -14.77 -0.55
C TYR A 340 23.97 -14.43 0.86
N GLY A 341 24.86 -13.96 1.74
CA GLY A 341 24.49 -13.56 3.09
C GLY A 341 23.55 -12.35 3.13
N LEU A 342 23.76 -11.36 2.26
CA LEU A 342 22.85 -10.21 2.13
C LEU A 342 21.51 -10.58 1.49
N LEU A 343 21.49 -11.55 0.57
CA LEU A 343 20.23 -12.08 0.01
C LEU A 343 19.43 -12.82 1.09
N ALA A 344 20.10 -13.58 1.96
CA ALA A 344 19.47 -14.22 3.11
C ALA A 344 18.92 -13.18 4.10
N LEU A 345 19.68 -12.10 4.37
CA LEU A 345 19.22 -10.99 5.20
C LEU A 345 18.01 -10.28 4.58
N ALA A 346 18.04 -10.01 3.27
CA ALA A 346 16.91 -9.44 2.53
C ALA A 346 15.67 -10.32 2.65
N PHE A 347 15.83 -11.64 2.52
CA PHE A 347 14.75 -12.60 2.68
C PHE A 347 14.17 -12.60 4.10
N VAL A 348 14.99 -12.52 5.15
CA VAL A 348 14.52 -12.42 6.54
C VAL A 348 13.71 -11.15 6.77
N VAL A 349 14.22 -9.98 6.32
CA VAL A 349 13.50 -8.70 6.44
C VAL A 349 12.19 -8.72 5.67
N HIS A 350 12.21 -9.24 4.44
CA HIS A 350 11.03 -9.40 3.60
C HIS A 350 9.99 -10.31 4.25
N THR A 351 10.43 -11.45 4.82
CA THR A 351 9.58 -12.38 5.56
C THR A 351 8.95 -11.73 6.78
N GLY A 352 9.73 -10.98 7.58
CA GLY A 352 9.21 -10.24 8.72
C GLY A 352 8.14 -9.22 8.33
N GLY A 353 8.36 -8.48 7.23
CA GLY A 353 7.37 -7.57 6.67
C GLY A 353 6.07 -8.28 6.28
N LEU A 354 6.16 -9.37 5.52
CA LEU A 354 5.00 -10.18 5.13
C LEU A 354 4.26 -10.77 6.35
N PHE A 355 4.99 -11.29 7.32
CA PHE A 355 4.40 -11.88 8.52
C PHE A 355 3.61 -10.86 9.33
N VAL A 356 4.18 -9.67 9.56
CA VAL A 356 3.46 -8.59 10.27
C VAL A 356 2.21 -8.18 9.49
N ARG A 357 2.26 -8.12 8.14
CA ARG A 357 1.06 -7.86 7.33
C ARG A 357 0.00 -8.94 7.49
N ILE A 358 0.37 -10.22 7.47
CA ILE A 358 -0.57 -11.34 7.69
C ILE A 358 -1.27 -11.17 9.04
N VAL A 359 -0.53 -10.81 10.10
CA VAL A 359 -1.11 -10.57 11.44
C VAL A 359 -2.03 -9.34 11.45
N LEU A 360 -1.70 -8.27 10.73
CA LEU A 360 -2.51 -7.05 10.67
C LEU A 360 -3.80 -7.23 9.86
N GLU A 361 -3.71 -7.91 8.72
CA GLU A 361 -4.82 -8.17 7.81
C GLU A 361 -5.69 -9.36 8.27
N GLY A 362 -5.15 -10.26 9.11
CA GLY A 362 -5.85 -11.45 9.58
C GLY A 362 -6.00 -12.54 8.52
N ARG A 363 -5.23 -12.46 7.43
CA ARG A 363 -5.37 -13.31 6.23
C ARG A 363 -4.03 -13.49 5.52
N PRO A 364 -3.93 -14.44 4.57
CA PRO A 364 -2.68 -14.72 3.86
C PRO A 364 -2.18 -13.56 2.98
N PRO A 365 -0.91 -13.58 2.53
CA PRO A 365 -0.19 -12.41 2.05
C PRO A 365 -0.54 -11.96 0.62
N VAL A 366 -1.63 -12.44 0.02
CA VAL A 366 -1.97 -12.18 -1.39
C VAL A 366 -3.44 -11.80 -1.51
N THR A 367 -3.72 -10.52 -1.33
CA THR A 367 -5.09 -9.97 -1.19
C THR A 367 -5.41 -8.93 -2.26
N ASN A 368 -4.38 -8.38 -2.90
CA ASN A 368 -4.46 -7.39 -3.98
C ASN A 368 -3.18 -7.45 -4.85
N LEU A 369 -3.13 -6.65 -5.91
CA LEU A 369 -1.97 -6.61 -6.81
C LEU A 369 -0.68 -6.23 -6.07
N TYR A 370 -0.74 -5.27 -5.14
CA TYR A 370 0.40 -4.86 -4.33
C TYR A 370 1.01 -6.05 -3.56
N SER A 371 0.19 -6.72 -2.77
CA SER A 371 0.62 -7.82 -1.89
C SER A 371 1.06 -9.04 -2.68
N SER A 372 0.41 -9.30 -3.84
CA SER A 372 0.86 -10.31 -4.79
C SER A 372 2.27 -10.03 -5.33
N ALA A 373 2.58 -8.76 -5.67
CA ALA A 373 3.90 -8.42 -6.18
C ALA A 373 5.00 -8.58 -5.11
N VAL A 374 4.71 -8.16 -3.89
CA VAL A 374 5.58 -8.43 -2.73
C VAL A 374 5.83 -9.93 -2.58
N PHE A 375 4.77 -10.75 -2.64
CA PHE A 375 4.86 -12.20 -2.47
C PHE A 375 5.66 -12.90 -3.60
N VAL A 376 5.50 -12.47 -4.86
CA VAL A 376 6.31 -12.98 -5.99
C VAL A 376 7.81 -12.76 -5.75
N GLY A 377 8.19 -11.55 -5.30
CA GLY A 377 9.58 -11.24 -4.96
C GLY A 377 10.12 -12.10 -3.81
N TRP A 378 9.28 -12.40 -2.81
CA TRP A 378 9.62 -13.27 -1.69
C TRP A 378 9.86 -14.73 -2.15
N CYS A 379 8.96 -15.27 -2.98
CA CYS A 379 9.10 -16.61 -3.57
C CYS A 379 10.37 -16.72 -4.42
N ALA A 380 10.67 -15.73 -5.27
CA ALA A 380 11.88 -15.71 -6.08
C ALA A 380 13.15 -15.65 -5.23
N ALA A 381 13.14 -14.89 -4.13
CA ALA A 381 14.24 -14.85 -3.17
C ALA A 381 14.46 -16.21 -2.48
N LEU A 382 13.39 -16.88 -2.06
CA LEU A 382 13.46 -18.22 -1.45
C LEU A 382 14.04 -19.25 -2.43
N LEU A 383 13.47 -19.35 -3.64
CA LEU A 383 13.95 -20.26 -4.68
C LEU A 383 15.39 -19.95 -5.05
N GLY A 384 15.74 -18.68 -5.21
CA GLY A 384 17.11 -18.23 -5.45
C GLY A 384 18.09 -18.67 -4.38
N LEU A 385 17.74 -18.52 -3.09
CA LEU A 385 18.58 -18.95 -1.96
C LEU A 385 18.80 -20.45 -1.94
N VAL A 386 17.75 -21.25 -2.19
CA VAL A 386 17.84 -22.71 -2.23
C VAL A 386 18.74 -23.15 -3.39
N ILE A 387 18.51 -22.63 -4.59
CA ILE A 387 19.28 -23.01 -5.79
C ILE A 387 20.73 -22.52 -5.68
N GLU A 388 20.95 -21.30 -5.18
CA GLU A 388 22.30 -20.76 -4.96
C GLU A 388 23.09 -21.59 -3.94
N ARG A 389 22.41 -22.17 -2.94
CA ARG A 389 23.04 -23.06 -1.95
C ARG A 389 23.53 -24.38 -2.58
N MET A 390 22.89 -24.83 -3.65
CA MET A 390 23.23 -26.04 -4.41
C MET A 390 24.36 -25.78 -5.42
N TYR A 391 24.20 -24.76 -6.28
CA TYR A 391 25.13 -24.50 -7.39
C TYR A 391 26.30 -23.59 -7.03
N LYS A 392 26.15 -22.70 -6.05
CA LYS A 392 27.20 -21.81 -5.50
C LYS A 392 27.96 -21.04 -6.59
N ASN A 393 27.28 -20.54 -7.61
CA ASN A 393 27.91 -19.84 -8.74
C ASN A 393 27.43 -18.40 -8.93
N GLY A 394 26.58 -17.88 -8.04
CA GLY A 394 26.05 -16.53 -8.04
C GLY A 394 24.91 -16.28 -9.02
N LEU A 395 24.59 -17.24 -9.89
CA LEU A 395 23.63 -17.03 -10.97
C LEU A 395 22.18 -17.06 -10.47
N ALA A 396 21.86 -17.99 -9.57
CA ALA A 396 20.53 -18.06 -8.96
C ALA A 396 20.27 -16.85 -8.04
N GLY A 397 21.30 -16.46 -7.27
CA GLY A 397 21.25 -15.23 -6.46
C GLY A 397 21.02 -13.97 -7.32
N LEU A 398 21.60 -13.90 -8.51
CA LEU A 398 21.42 -12.78 -9.43
C LEU A 398 19.99 -12.71 -9.96
N GLY A 399 19.45 -13.85 -10.45
CA GLY A 399 18.07 -13.92 -10.92
C GLY A 399 17.07 -13.53 -9.83
N ALA A 400 17.27 -14.03 -8.61
CA ALA A 400 16.43 -13.70 -7.47
C ALA A 400 16.52 -12.23 -7.05
N ALA A 401 17.71 -11.62 -7.08
CA ALA A 401 17.88 -10.20 -6.82
C ALA A 401 17.17 -9.33 -7.86
N ILE A 402 17.23 -9.70 -9.15
CA ILE A 402 16.53 -8.99 -10.23
C ILE A 402 15.02 -9.08 -10.04
N VAL A 403 14.47 -10.28 -9.87
CA VAL A 403 13.02 -10.47 -9.71
C VAL A 403 12.53 -9.82 -8.41
N GLY A 404 13.26 -10.00 -7.30
CA GLY A 404 12.96 -9.37 -6.01
C GLY A 404 12.96 -7.84 -6.10
N PHE A 405 13.94 -7.24 -6.78
CA PHE A 405 13.98 -5.80 -7.01
C PHE A 405 12.82 -5.30 -7.88
N VAL A 406 12.61 -5.91 -9.05
CA VAL A 406 11.58 -5.45 -10.02
C VAL A 406 10.19 -5.54 -9.41
N THR A 407 9.86 -6.65 -8.73
CA THR A 407 8.55 -6.84 -8.10
C THR A 407 8.32 -5.87 -6.93
N GLN A 408 9.36 -5.56 -6.16
CA GLN A 408 9.28 -4.54 -5.10
C GLN A 408 9.13 -3.12 -5.65
N ILE A 409 9.73 -2.80 -6.80
CA ILE A 409 9.49 -1.54 -7.51
C ILE A 409 8.04 -1.47 -8.01
N ILE A 410 7.49 -2.55 -8.55
CA ILE A 410 6.08 -2.61 -8.95
C ILE A 410 5.18 -2.38 -7.73
N ALA A 411 5.45 -3.09 -6.63
CA ALA A 411 4.72 -2.89 -5.38
C ALA A 411 4.82 -1.44 -4.88
N HIS A 412 5.99 -0.80 -4.97
CA HIS A 412 6.15 0.60 -4.60
C HIS A 412 5.22 1.54 -5.40
N HIS A 413 5.10 1.34 -6.71
CA HIS A 413 4.21 2.16 -7.55
C HIS A 413 2.73 1.85 -7.28
N LEU A 414 2.37 0.58 -7.02
CA LEU A 414 1.01 0.22 -6.63
C LEU A 414 0.63 0.84 -5.27
N ALA A 415 1.56 0.94 -4.32
CA ALA A 415 1.34 1.60 -3.03
C ALA A 415 1.13 3.11 -3.14
N GLN A 416 1.46 3.73 -4.28
CA GLN A 416 1.18 5.16 -4.51
C GLN A 416 -0.30 5.41 -4.86
N GLN A 417 -1.12 4.37 -4.98
CA GLN A 417 -2.55 4.49 -5.31
C GLN A 417 -3.45 4.64 -4.09
N GLY A 418 -2.98 4.34 -2.88
CA GLY A 418 -3.80 4.42 -1.66
C GLY A 418 -3.37 3.46 -0.56
N ASP A 419 -4.35 3.00 0.23
CA ASP A 419 -4.12 2.02 1.29
C ASP A 419 -3.75 0.67 0.68
N THR A 420 -2.68 0.05 1.18
CA THR A 420 -2.25 -1.26 0.68
C THR A 420 -2.90 -2.43 1.42
N MET A 421 -3.61 -2.16 2.53
CA MET A 421 -4.26 -3.14 3.41
C MET A 421 -5.79 -2.93 3.45
N GLU A 422 -6.38 -2.64 2.29
CA GLU A 422 -7.83 -2.47 2.14
C GLU A 422 -8.60 -3.76 2.46
N MET A 423 -9.86 -3.61 2.91
CA MET A 423 -10.76 -4.75 3.07
C MET A 423 -11.06 -5.38 1.70
N MET A 424 -11.09 -6.70 1.65
CA MET A 424 -11.40 -7.42 0.42
C MET A 424 -12.89 -7.34 0.13
N ARG A 425 -13.27 -7.48 -1.15
CA ARG A 425 -14.68 -7.64 -1.52
C ARG A 425 -15.23 -8.90 -0.84
N ALA A 426 -16.46 -8.86 -0.34
CA ALA A 426 -17.06 -9.94 0.45
C ALA A 426 -17.00 -11.33 -0.23
N VAL A 427 -17.15 -11.39 -1.56
CA VAL A 427 -17.04 -12.67 -2.33
C VAL A 427 -15.63 -13.28 -2.26
N LEU A 428 -14.60 -12.44 -2.11
CA LEU A 428 -13.21 -12.88 -1.96
C LEU A 428 -12.89 -13.30 -0.52
N ASP A 429 -13.80 -13.14 0.43
CA ASP A 429 -13.55 -13.45 1.85
C ASP A 429 -13.72 -14.95 2.19
N SER A 430 -13.84 -15.82 1.17
CA SER A 430 -13.88 -17.28 1.34
C SER A 430 -12.46 -17.84 1.56
N ASN A 431 -12.12 -18.08 2.84
CA ASN A 431 -10.73 -18.16 3.27
C ASN A 431 -9.91 -19.40 2.87
N PHE A 432 -10.51 -20.57 2.62
CA PHE A 432 -9.68 -21.78 2.39
C PHE A 432 -9.27 -21.96 0.93
N TRP A 433 -10.25 -22.07 0.02
CA TRP A 433 -9.98 -22.36 -1.39
C TRP A 433 -9.31 -21.19 -2.10
N LEU A 434 -9.78 -19.97 -1.87
CA LEU A 434 -9.18 -18.78 -2.48
C LEU A 434 -7.73 -18.61 -2.01
N ALA A 435 -7.48 -18.68 -0.70
CA ALA A 435 -6.13 -18.53 -0.17
C ALA A 435 -5.18 -19.58 -0.76
N THR A 436 -5.59 -20.84 -0.75
CA THR A 436 -4.77 -21.94 -1.26
C THR A 436 -4.52 -21.77 -2.75
N HIS A 437 -5.55 -21.44 -3.53
CA HIS A 437 -5.44 -21.13 -4.96
C HIS A 437 -4.43 -20.01 -5.22
N VAL A 438 -4.65 -18.84 -4.61
CA VAL A 438 -3.89 -17.63 -4.91
C VAL A 438 -2.42 -17.77 -4.48
N ILE A 439 -2.15 -18.39 -3.32
CA ILE A 439 -0.78 -18.65 -2.89
C ILE A 439 -0.09 -19.61 -3.88
N THR A 440 -0.75 -20.72 -4.21
CA THR A 440 -0.20 -21.77 -5.08
C THR A 440 0.09 -21.24 -6.49
N ILE A 441 -0.87 -20.54 -7.10
CA ILE A 441 -0.70 -19.98 -8.45
C ILE A 441 0.42 -18.92 -8.48
N THR A 442 0.54 -18.11 -7.42
CA THR A 442 1.56 -17.05 -7.34
C THR A 442 2.98 -17.62 -7.17
N VAL A 443 3.14 -18.78 -6.52
CA VAL A 443 4.41 -19.53 -6.52
C VAL A 443 4.78 -19.97 -7.95
N GLY A 444 3.78 -20.40 -8.74
CA GLY A 444 3.96 -20.66 -10.16
C GLY A 444 4.45 -19.43 -10.93
N TYR A 445 3.81 -18.27 -10.73
CA TYR A 445 4.21 -17.02 -11.39
C TYR A 445 5.65 -16.61 -11.03
N ALA A 446 6.01 -16.70 -9.75
CA ALA A 446 7.37 -16.42 -9.28
C ALA A 446 8.41 -17.35 -9.91
N SER A 447 8.06 -18.62 -10.09
CA SER A 447 8.91 -19.61 -10.76
C SER A 447 9.10 -19.24 -12.23
N THR A 448 8.04 -18.89 -12.95
CA THR A 448 8.17 -18.45 -14.36
C THR A 448 9.07 -17.23 -14.47
N PHE A 449 8.83 -16.19 -13.67
CA PHE A 449 9.64 -14.97 -13.68
C PHE A 449 11.11 -15.24 -13.37
N LEU A 450 11.41 -16.10 -12.40
CA LEU A 450 12.78 -16.48 -12.07
C LEU A 450 13.44 -17.26 -13.20
N SER A 451 12.72 -18.21 -13.83
CA SER A 451 13.23 -18.99 -14.96
C SER A 451 13.58 -18.10 -16.16
N GLY A 452 12.70 -17.16 -16.51
CA GLY A 452 12.94 -16.21 -17.58
C GLY A 452 14.05 -15.22 -17.24
N ALA A 453 14.15 -14.74 -15.99
CA ALA A 453 15.26 -13.90 -15.55
C ALA A 453 16.62 -14.61 -15.70
N LEU A 454 16.70 -15.89 -15.36
CA LEU A 454 17.91 -16.69 -15.61
C LEU A 454 18.16 -16.93 -17.11
N GLY A 455 17.11 -17.05 -17.92
CA GLY A 455 17.18 -17.09 -19.38
C GLY A 455 17.77 -15.79 -19.96
N VAL A 456 17.35 -14.62 -19.46
CA VAL A 456 17.93 -13.32 -19.79
C VAL A 456 19.42 -13.29 -19.43
N VAL A 457 19.78 -13.73 -18.22
CA VAL A 457 21.19 -13.81 -17.79
C VAL A 457 22.02 -14.70 -18.72
N TYR A 458 21.49 -15.86 -19.12
CA TYR A 458 22.14 -16.74 -20.08
C TYR A 458 22.41 -16.04 -21.42
N ILE A 459 21.39 -15.41 -21.99
CA ILE A 459 21.47 -14.76 -23.31
C ILE A 459 22.44 -13.58 -23.27
N LEU A 460 22.31 -12.69 -22.29
CA LEU A 460 23.18 -11.51 -22.17
C LEU A 460 24.64 -11.91 -21.94
N ARG A 461 24.91 -12.93 -21.12
CA ARG A 461 26.28 -13.42 -20.92
C ARG A 461 26.86 -14.01 -22.19
N GLY A 462 26.10 -14.81 -22.94
CA GLY A 462 26.58 -15.38 -24.20
C GLY A 462 26.80 -14.34 -25.30
N MET A 463 25.96 -13.30 -25.34
CA MET A 463 26.07 -12.22 -26.32
C MET A 463 27.25 -11.28 -26.05
N PHE A 464 27.43 -10.87 -24.79
CA PHE A 464 28.32 -9.75 -24.45
C PHE A 464 29.59 -10.15 -23.70
N SER A 465 29.71 -11.39 -23.21
CA SER A 465 30.92 -11.86 -22.51
C SER A 465 31.66 -12.92 -23.32
N LYS A 466 32.94 -12.66 -23.61
CA LYS A 466 33.88 -13.69 -24.10
C LYS A 466 34.12 -14.78 -23.04
N LYS A 467 33.98 -14.41 -21.75
CA LYS A 467 34.14 -15.32 -20.62
C LYS A 467 32.76 -15.87 -20.19
N PHE A 468 32.30 -16.91 -20.88
CA PHE A 468 31.12 -17.66 -20.49
C PHE A 468 31.40 -19.16 -20.47
N PRO A 469 31.84 -19.71 -19.32
CA PRO A 469 32.22 -21.13 -19.22
C PRO A 469 31.03 -22.06 -19.49
N GLU A 470 31.27 -23.16 -20.19
CA GLU A 470 30.24 -24.17 -20.50
C GLU A 470 29.62 -24.77 -19.23
N GLU A 471 30.36 -24.85 -18.12
CA GLU A 471 29.82 -25.26 -16.82
C GLU A 471 28.74 -24.29 -16.31
N SER A 472 28.95 -22.99 -16.47
CA SER A 472 27.96 -21.97 -16.09
C SER A 472 26.73 -22.05 -16.99
N ALA A 473 26.93 -22.27 -18.29
CA ALA A 473 25.86 -22.48 -19.25
C ALA A 473 25.03 -23.74 -18.91
N LYS A 474 25.69 -24.86 -18.59
CA LYS A 474 25.06 -26.10 -18.13
C LYS A 474 24.28 -25.90 -16.82
N ALA A 475 24.89 -25.21 -15.87
CA ALA A 475 24.26 -24.89 -14.59
C ALA A 475 22.97 -24.09 -14.78
N LEU A 476 23.00 -23.00 -15.57
CA LEU A 476 21.80 -22.24 -15.92
C LEU A 476 20.74 -23.13 -16.58
N GLY A 477 21.15 -24.00 -17.52
CA GLY A 477 20.25 -24.96 -18.16
C GLY A 477 19.51 -25.85 -17.17
N GLY A 478 20.24 -26.43 -16.21
CA GLY A 478 19.66 -27.27 -15.16
C GLY A 478 18.76 -26.50 -14.20
N MET A 479 19.17 -25.29 -13.78
CA MET A 479 18.36 -24.43 -12.91
C MET A 479 17.03 -24.06 -13.58
N VAL A 480 17.08 -23.54 -14.81
CA VAL A 480 15.88 -23.13 -15.55
C VAL A 480 14.96 -24.33 -15.77
N TYR A 481 15.50 -25.50 -16.12
CA TYR A 481 14.68 -26.71 -16.26
C TYR A 481 13.95 -27.07 -14.97
N GLY A 482 14.66 -27.12 -13.84
CA GLY A 482 14.07 -27.41 -12.54
C GLY A 482 13.01 -26.38 -12.13
N ILE A 483 13.28 -25.08 -12.32
CA ILE A 483 12.33 -24.01 -12.00
C ILE A 483 11.08 -24.09 -12.89
N VAL A 484 11.22 -24.44 -14.18
CA VAL A 484 10.06 -24.62 -15.08
C VAL A 484 9.21 -25.83 -14.64
N CYS A 485 9.81 -26.90 -14.10
CA CYS A 485 9.03 -27.98 -13.48
C CYS A 485 8.20 -27.48 -12.28
N PHE A 486 8.79 -26.64 -11.43
CA PHE A 486 8.06 -25.98 -10.33
C PHE A 486 6.93 -25.10 -10.87
N SER A 487 7.21 -24.28 -11.89
CA SER A 487 6.20 -23.46 -12.57
C SER A 487 5.03 -24.30 -13.07
N ALA A 488 5.31 -25.36 -13.85
CA ALA A 488 4.28 -26.24 -14.40
C ALA A 488 3.41 -26.85 -13.29
N PHE A 489 4.04 -27.36 -12.23
CA PHE A 489 3.33 -27.98 -11.11
C PHE A 489 2.43 -26.98 -10.38
N PHE A 490 3.00 -25.86 -9.90
CA PHE A 490 2.27 -24.88 -9.10
C PHE A 490 1.23 -24.12 -9.93
N SER A 491 1.50 -23.80 -11.19
CA SER A 491 0.51 -23.17 -12.06
C SER A 491 -0.63 -24.12 -12.41
N PHE A 492 -0.38 -25.41 -12.63
CA PHE A 492 -1.43 -26.39 -12.89
C PHE A 492 -2.33 -26.59 -11.67
N ILE A 493 -1.74 -26.93 -10.53
CA ILE A 493 -2.48 -27.15 -9.28
C ILE A 493 -3.20 -25.87 -8.87
N GLY A 494 -2.53 -24.72 -8.96
CA GLY A 494 -3.15 -23.43 -8.73
C GLY A 494 -4.37 -23.21 -9.62
N THR A 495 -4.28 -23.45 -10.93
CA THR A 495 -5.41 -23.27 -11.87
C THR A 495 -6.59 -24.17 -11.51
N VAL A 496 -6.35 -25.44 -11.18
CA VAL A 496 -7.42 -26.37 -10.76
C VAL A 496 -8.08 -25.92 -9.45
N LEU A 497 -7.29 -25.51 -8.45
CA LEU A 497 -7.81 -24.97 -7.20
C LEU A 497 -8.66 -23.70 -7.41
N GLY A 498 -8.30 -22.90 -8.41
CA GLY A 498 -9.07 -21.71 -8.81
C GLY A 498 -10.43 -22.09 -9.37
N GLY A 499 -10.50 -23.14 -10.19
CA GLY A 499 -11.77 -23.67 -10.69
C GLY A 499 -12.67 -24.21 -9.58
N ILE A 500 -12.10 -24.91 -8.58
CA ILE A 500 -12.86 -25.38 -7.40
C ILE A 500 -13.45 -24.19 -6.64
N TRP A 501 -12.66 -23.13 -6.43
CA TRP A 501 -13.13 -21.91 -5.78
C TRP A 501 -14.22 -21.20 -6.59
N ALA A 502 -14.06 -21.12 -7.92
CA ALA A 502 -15.04 -20.49 -8.81
C ALA A 502 -16.37 -21.26 -8.82
N ASP A 503 -16.32 -22.60 -8.75
CA ASP A 503 -17.51 -23.43 -8.65
C ASP A 503 -18.30 -23.13 -7.37
N GLN A 504 -17.60 -23.05 -6.23
CA GLN A 504 -18.24 -22.72 -4.95
C GLN A 504 -18.76 -21.28 -4.88
N SER A 505 -18.07 -20.34 -5.51
CA SER A 505 -18.39 -18.91 -5.37
C SER A 505 -19.42 -18.45 -6.40
N TRP A 506 -19.37 -18.99 -7.62
CA TRP A 506 -20.14 -18.53 -8.78
C TRP A 506 -20.97 -19.65 -9.45
N GLY A 507 -20.92 -20.88 -8.94
CA GLY A 507 -21.70 -22.01 -9.47
C GLY A 507 -21.15 -22.59 -10.77
N ARG A 508 -19.90 -22.28 -11.15
CA ARG A 508 -19.22 -22.89 -12.32
C ARG A 508 -17.71 -23.05 -12.11
N PHE A 509 -17.19 -24.21 -12.49
CA PHE A 509 -15.76 -24.51 -12.44
C PHE A 509 -14.90 -23.70 -13.43
N TRP A 510 -15.44 -23.39 -14.62
CA TRP A 510 -14.73 -22.68 -15.69
C TRP A 510 -15.70 -21.93 -16.59
N GLY A 511 -15.27 -20.84 -17.22
CA GLY A 511 -16.10 -19.98 -18.05
C GLY A 511 -15.35 -19.10 -19.04
N TRP A 512 -14.08 -19.41 -19.33
CA TRP A 512 -13.27 -18.78 -20.38
C TRP A 512 -13.08 -17.27 -20.19
N ASP A 513 -13.15 -16.77 -18.96
CA ASP A 513 -12.86 -15.36 -18.73
C ASP A 513 -11.35 -15.06 -18.87
N PRO A 514 -10.95 -13.80 -19.09
CA PRO A 514 -9.55 -13.47 -19.37
C PRO A 514 -8.56 -13.96 -18.32
N LYS A 515 -8.94 -14.04 -17.03
CA LYS A 515 -8.02 -14.53 -15.97
C LYS A 515 -7.85 -16.04 -16.03
N GLU A 516 -8.94 -16.77 -16.21
CA GLU A 516 -8.93 -18.21 -16.42
C GLU A 516 -8.06 -18.58 -17.63
N ASN A 517 -8.25 -17.89 -18.76
CA ASN A 517 -7.45 -18.09 -19.98
C ASN A 517 -5.96 -17.78 -19.75
N GLY A 518 -5.66 -16.69 -19.04
CA GLY A 518 -4.29 -16.32 -18.68
C GLY A 518 -3.59 -17.41 -17.85
N ALA A 519 -4.28 -17.95 -16.84
CA ALA A 519 -3.75 -19.03 -16.02
C ALA A 519 -3.48 -20.30 -16.85
N LEU A 520 -4.41 -20.67 -17.74
CA LEU A 520 -4.25 -21.79 -18.66
C LEU A 520 -3.06 -21.61 -19.60
N MET A 521 -2.86 -20.40 -20.14
CA MET A 521 -1.70 -20.11 -21.00
C MET A 521 -0.37 -20.35 -20.29
N ILE A 522 -0.24 -20.01 -19.01
CA ILE A 522 0.99 -20.26 -18.23
C ILE A 522 1.25 -21.76 -18.07
N VAL A 523 0.19 -22.54 -17.78
CA VAL A 523 0.27 -24.01 -17.67
C VAL A 523 0.73 -24.63 -18.99
N LEU A 524 0.03 -24.30 -20.08
CA LEU A 524 0.34 -24.82 -21.41
C LEU A 524 1.74 -24.43 -21.86
N TRP A 525 2.16 -23.19 -21.59
CA TRP A 525 3.50 -22.74 -21.93
C TRP A 525 4.56 -23.50 -21.14
N SER A 526 4.39 -23.64 -19.83
CA SER A 526 5.34 -24.40 -18.99
C SER A 526 5.47 -25.86 -19.45
N ALA A 527 4.35 -26.51 -19.79
CA ALA A 527 4.34 -27.85 -20.35
C ALA A 527 5.04 -27.92 -21.72
N LEU A 528 4.78 -26.96 -22.61
CA LEU A 528 5.42 -26.86 -23.92
C LEU A 528 6.93 -26.72 -23.80
N LEU A 529 7.43 -25.89 -22.88
CA LEU A 529 8.88 -25.73 -22.63
C LEU A 529 9.54 -27.06 -22.25
N LEU A 530 8.93 -27.78 -21.30
CA LEU A 530 9.44 -29.06 -20.83
C LEU A 530 9.40 -30.11 -21.95
N HIS A 531 8.30 -30.16 -22.70
CA HIS A 531 8.15 -31.09 -23.82
C HIS A 531 9.16 -30.79 -24.95
N ALA A 532 9.33 -29.52 -25.33
CA ALA A 532 10.30 -29.13 -26.34
C ALA A 532 11.75 -29.46 -25.95
N ARG A 533 12.07 -29.36 -24.65
CA ARG A 533 13.39 -29.74 -24.13
C ARG A 533 13.58 -31.26 -24.08
N TRP A 534 12.56 -32.00 -23.64
CA TRP A 534 12.61 -33.45 -23.53
C TRP A 534 12.65 -34.11 -24.92
N GLY A 535 11.80 -33.67 -25.85
CA GLY A 535 11.79 -34.13 -27.24
C GLY A 535 12.97 -33.63 -28.08
N SER A 536 13.95 -32.96 -27.48
CA SER A 536 15.14 -32.41 -28.16
C SER A 536 14.83 -31.47 -29.33
N LEU A 537 13.62 -30.88 -29.38
CA LEU A 537 13.20 -29.90 -30.38
C LEU A 537 13.97 -28.59 -30.24
N VAL A 538 14.39 -28.26 -29.02
CA VAL A 538 15.22 -27.09 -28.73
C VAL A 538 16.49 -27.45 -27.98
N SER A 539 17.60 -26.89 -28.47
CA SER A 539 18.87 -26.89 -27.72
C SER A 539 18.77 -25.97 -26.51
N ARG A 540 19.80 -25.97 -25.65
CA ARG A 540 19.85 -25.15 -24.43
C ARG A 540 19.56 -23.68 -24.71
N ARG A 541 20.09 -23.13 -25.81
CA ARG A 541 19.86 -21.74 -26.20
C ARG A 541 18.39 -21.47 -26.53
N GLY A 542 17.76 -22.34 -27.32
CA GLY A 542 16.33 -22.22 -27.63
C GLY A 542 15.46 -22.35 -26.39
N PHE A 543 15.81 -23.26 -25.48
CA PHE A 543 15.14 -23.41 -24.20
C PHE A 543 15.18 -22.14 -23.34
N MET A 544 16.31 -21.41 -23.33
CA MET A 544 16.43 -20.12 -22.62
C MET A 544 15.55 -19.03 -23.23
N VAL A 545 15.44 -18.97 -24.56
CA VAL A 545 14.54 -18.05 -25.28
C VAL A 545 13.09 -18.32 -24.92
N LEU A 546 12.69 -19.60 -24.90
CA LEU A 546 11.33 -20.00 -24.51
C LEU A 546 11.03 -19.66 -23.04
N ALA A 547 12.00 -19.80 -22.14
CA ALA A 547 11.87 -19.37 -20.74
C ALA A 547 11.64 -17.86 -20.63
N VAL A 548 12.35 -17.05 -21.42
CA VAL A 548 12.13 -15.59 -21.48
C VAL A 548 10.73 -15.25 -21.97
N PHE A 549 10.19 -15.96 -22.97
CA PHE A 549 8.81 -15.75 -23.41
C PHE A 549 7.77 -16.13 -22.33
N GLY A 550 8.11 -17.05 -21.42
CA GLY A 550 7.29 -17.37 -20.26
C GLY A 550 7.02 -16.14 -19.36
N ASN A 551 7.98 -15.22 -19.26
CA ASN A 551 7.79 -13.95 -18.56
C ASN A 551 6.71 -13.08 -19.23
N VAL A 552 6.67 -13.05 -20.57
CA VAL A 552 5.67 -12.30 -21.34
C VAL A 552 4.28 -12.85 -21.05
N ILE A 553 4.09 -14.17 -21.16
CA ILE A 553 2.81 -14.83 -20.89
C ILE A 553 2.36 -14.56 -19.45
N THR A 554 3.26 -14.72 -18.49
CA THR A 554 2.94 -14.51 -17.07
C THR A 554 2.59 -13.05 -16.78
N ALA A 555 3.30 -12.09 -17.36
CA ALA A 555 3.00 -10.66 -17.19
C ALA A 555 1.66 -10.25 -17.82
N LEU A 556 1.33 -10.79 -19.00
CA LEU A 556 0.02 -10.56 -19.63
C LEU A 556 -1.12 -11.18 -18.82
N SER A 557 -0.94 -12.41 -18.32
CA SER A 557 -1.91 -13.07 -17.45
C SER A 557 -2.10 -12.37 -16.11
N TRP A 558 -1.05 -11.78 -15.54
CA TRP A 558 -1.12 -11.19 -14.21
C TRP A 558 -1.56 -9.72 -14.25
N PHE A 559 -1.02 -8.92 -15.17
CA PHE A 559 -1.34 -7.49 -15.30
C PHE A 559 -2.29 -7.17 -16.44
N GLY A 560 -2.06 -7.76 -17.62
CA GLY A 560 -2.82 -7.44 -18.85
C GLY A 560 -4.31 -7.72 -18.73
N VAL A 561 -4.69 -8.83 -18.10
CA VAL A 561 -6.11 -9.20 -17.89
C VAL A 561 -6.88 -8.15 -17.07
N ASN A 562 -6.23 -7.45 -16.13
CA ASN A 562 -6.89 -6.42 -15.33
C ASN A 562 -7.11 -5.12 -16.13
N MET A 563 -6.38 -4.93 -17.24
CA MET A 563 -6.55 -3.77 -18.14
C MET A 563 -7.69 -3.96 -19.13
N LEU A 564 -8.17 -5.20 -19.34
CA LEU A 564 -9.27 -5.46 -20.25
C LEU A 564 -10.62 -5.01 -19.68
N GLY A 565 -10.73 -4.82 -18.36
CA GLY A 565 -11.95 -4.32 -17.72
C GLY A 565 -13.16 -5.26 -17.79
N ILE A 566 -13.01 -6.46 -18.36
CA ILE A 566 -14.09 -7.40 -18.66
C ILE A 566 -13.94 -8.65 -17.78
N GLY A 567 -15.07 -9.18 -17.33
CA GLY A 567 -15.16 -10.43 -16.55
C GLY A 567 -15.33 -10.21 -15.05
N LEU A 568 -15.79 -11.27 -14.36
CA LEU A 568 -16.15 -11.25 -12.93
C LEU A 568 -14.96 -10.95 -12.00
N HIS A 569 -13.74 -10.98 -12.54
CA HIS A 569 -12.49 -10.77 -11.82
C HIS A 569 -11.88 -9.35 -11.95
N SER A 570 -12.54 -8.39 -12.61
CA SER A 570 -11.98 -7.03 -12.79
C SER A 570 -12.06 -6.22 -11.49
N TYR A 571 -10.99 -6.23 -10.69
CA TYR A 571 -10.93 -5.58 -9.38
C TYR A 571 -9.93 -4.42 -9.27
N GLY A 572 -9.35 -3.97 -10.40
CA GLY A 572 -8.42 -2.83 -10.40
C GLY A 572 -8.07 -2.39 -11.83
N PHE A 573 -8.70 -1.32 -12.30
CA PHE A 573 -8.38 -0.71 -13.60
C PHE A 573 -7.01 -0.03 -13.55
N MET A 574 -6.18 -0.30 -14.55
CA MET A 574 -4.77 0.12 -14.58
C MET A 574 -4.38 0.77 -15.92
N ASP A 575 -5.16 1.75 -16.40
CA ASP A 575 -4.89 2.41 -17.68
C ASP A 575 -3.48 3.01 -17.77
N LYS A 576 -2.96 3.54 -16.66
CA LYS A 576 -1.60 4.09 -16.57
C LYS A 576 -0.49 3.03 -16.59
N ALA A 577 -0.80 1.75 -16.38
CA ALA A 577 0.21 0.69 -16.37
C ALA A 577 0.41 0.02 -17.75
N PHE A 578 -0.48 0.27 -18.72
CA PHE A 578 -0.36 -0.31 -20.07
C PHE A 578 0.98 0.00 -20.76
N PRO A 579 1.48 1.26 -20.78
CA PRO A 579 2.77 1.57 -21.40
C PRO A 579 3.94 0.80 -20.77
N TRP A 580 3.89 0.58 -19.45
CA TRP A 580 4.92 -0.17 -18.72
C TRP A 580 4.89 -1.65 -19.05
N LEU A 581 3.69 -2.24 -19.19
CA LEU A 581 3.54 -3.62 -19.63
C LEU A 581 4.03 -3.77 -21.08
N ALA A 582 3.67 -2.85 -21.98
CA ALA A 582 4.14 -2.87 -23.37
C ALA A 582 5.68 -2.74 -23.44
N ALA A 583 6.27 -1.83 -22.66
CA ALA A 583 7.73 -1.68 -22.57
C ALA A 583 8.40 -2.95 -22.04
N PHE A 584 7.80 -3.60 -21.04
CA PHE A 584 8.29 -4.89 -20.53
C PHE A 584 8.26 -5.96 -21.62
N VAL A 585 7.14 -6.14 -22.33
CA VAL A 585 7.01 -7.11 -23.42
C VAL A 585 8.03 -6.84 -24.53
N ALA A 586 8.19 -5.58 -24.94
CA ALA A 586 9.19 -5.18 -25.93
C ALA A 586 10.62 -5.52 -25.47
N SER A 587 10.94 -5.29 -24.18
CA SER A 587 12.25 -5.65 -23.63
C SER A 587 12.53 -7.15 -23.69
N GLN A 588 11.53 -7.99 -23.37
CA GLN A 588 11.67 -9.45 -23.44
C GLN A 588 11.82 -9.91 -24.90
N ALA A 589 11.06 -9.32 -25.83
CA ALA A 589 11.15 -9.60 -27.25
C ALA A 589 12.55 -9.27 -27.81
N ILE A 590 13.14 -8.14 -27.44
CA ILE A 590 14.53 -7.78 -27.82
C ILE A 590 15.53 -8.82 -27.31
N VAL A 591 15.41 -9.25 -26.05
CA VAL A 591 16.29 -10.29 -25.49
C VAL A 591 16.12 -11.62 -26.22
N MET A 592 14.89 -12.00 -26.56
CA MET A 592 14.63 -13.20 -27.36
C MET A 592 15.27 -13.12 -28.74
N LEU A 593 15.18 -11.98 -29.43
CA LEU A 593 15.83 -11.77 -30.72
C LEU A 593 17.35 -11.97 -30.62
N PHE A 594 18.00 -11.43 -29.59
CA PHE A 594 19.42 -11.71 -29.33
C PHE A 594 19.68 -13.20 -29.09
N GLY A 595 18.80 -13.86 -28.34
CA GLY A 595 18.83 -15.30 -28.12
C GLY A 595 18.78 -16.14 -29.39
N MET A 596 18.10 -15.64 -30.42
CA MET A 596 17.89 -16.30 -31.72
C MET A 596 19.00 -16.00 -32.73
N LEU A 597 19.90 -15.03 -32.47
CA LEU A 597 20.99 -14.71 -33.40
C LEU A 597 21.92 -15.92 -33.64
N PRO A 598 22.48 -16.06 -34.87
CA PRO A 598 23.48 -17.08 -35.15
C PRO A 598 24.68 -17.04 -34.19
N ALA A 599 25.26 -18.20 -33.87
CA ALA A 599 26.33 -18.32 -32.87
C ALA A 599 27.56 -17.44 -33.17
N ARG A 600 27.84 -17.14 -34.44
CA ARG A 600 28.91 -16.20 -34.85
C ARG A 600 28.78 -14.79 -34.28
N PHE A 601 27.58 -14.37 -33.85
CA PHE A 601 27.34 -13.07 -33.23
C PHE A 601 27.47 -13.09 -31.71
N TRP A 602 27.58 -14.27 -31.10
CA TRP A 602 27.75 -14.41 -29.67
C TRP A 602 29.22 -14.27 -29.29
N ALA A 603 29.54 -13.35 -28.39
CA ALA A 603 30.91 -13.15 -27.92
C ALA A 603 31.49 -14.41 -27.26
N SER A 604 30.66 -15.29 -26.67
CA SER A 604 31.13 -16.53 -26.04
C SER A 604 31.60 -17.61 -27.02
N TYR A 605 31.30 -17.46 -28.32
CA TYR A 605 31.72 -18.39 -29.37
C TYR A 605 32.88 -17.84 -30.21
N ARG A 606 33.41 -16.66 -29.84
CA ARG A 606 34.58 -16.01 -30.44
C ARG A 606 35.72 -16.00 -29.44
#